data_AF-A0A0R3QFG2-F1
#
_entry.id   AF-A0A0R3QFG2-F1
#
_cell.length_a   1.000
_cell.length_b   1.000
_cell.length_c   1.000
_cell.angle_alpha   90.00
_cell.angle_beta   90.00
_cell.angle_gamma   90.00
#
_symmetry.space_group_name_H-M   'P 1'
#
loop_
_entity.id
_entity.type
_entity.pdbx_description
1 polymer ?
#
loop_
_entity_poly.entity_id
_entity_poly.type
_entity_poly.pdbx_seq_one_letter_code
_entity_poly.pdbx_strand_id
1 'polypeptide(L)'
;MAVPTLQRCLGQVHNRKRHSAQHPQRKKSIGVLVQDCNMFPTASRVGAIQVQDPDSRREYLIEVWIHTGVLVISQSTNKRWLLELDEILDLAIAAGIDRGAI
;
A
#
# COMPACT_ATOMS: atom_id res chain seq x y z
N MET A 1 14.98 41.91 12.05
CA MET A 1 14.10 40.71 11.89
C MET A 1 14.12 39.96 13.21
N ALA A 2 12.98 39.79 13.88
CA ALA A 2 12.94 39.15 15.20
C ALA A 2 13.02 37.63 15.07
N VAL A 3 14.01 37.01 15.72
CA VAL A 3 14.18 35.55 15.75
C VAL A 3 13.04 34.94 16.58
N PRO A 4 12.30 33.93 16.06
CA PRO A 4 11.23 33.31 16.83
C PRO A 4 11.80 32.66 18.09
N THR A 5 11.17 32.90 19.23
CA THR A 5 11.56 32.26 20.50
C THR A 5 11.35 30.75 20.41
N LEU A 6 12.21 29.96 21.05
CA LEU A 6 12.13 28.48 21.09
C LEU A 6 10.73 27.98 21.47
N GLN A 7 10.06 28.71 22.37
CA GLN A 7 8.69 28.42 22.81
C GLN A 7 7.66 28.50 21.67
N ARG A 8 7.83 29.45 20.74
CA ARG A 8 6.99 29.62 19.55
C ARG A 8 7.23 28.49 18.54
N CYS A 9 8.47 28.06 18.38
CA CYS A 9 8.84 26.92 17.53
C CYS A 9 8.25 25.60 18.09
N LEU A 10 8.36 25.36 19.39
CA LEU A 10 7.80 24.18 20.05
C LEU A 10 6.26 24.15 19.96
N GLY A 11 5.60 25.31 20.12
CA GLY A 11 4.16 25.44 19.92
C GLY A 11 3.73 25.13 18.48
N GLN A 12 4.50 25.56 17.48
CA GLN A 12 4.24 25.23 16.07
C GLN A 12 4.45 23.74 15.76
N VAL A 13 5.46 23.08 16.36
CA VAL A 13 5.64 21.63 16.21
C VAL A 13 4.49 20.87 16.86
N HIS A 14 4.03 21.31 18.04
CA HIS A 14 2.90 20.69 18.72
C HIS A 14 1.58 20.87 17.94
N ASN A 15 1.36 22.05 17.38
CA ASN A 15 0.20 22.34 16.53
C ASN A 15 0.26 21.57 15.20
N ARG A 16 1.45 21.41 14.58
CA ARG A 16 1.63 20.55 13.40
C ARG A 16 1.33 19.08 13.73
N LYS A 17 1.79 18.56 14.87
CA LYS A 17 1.45 17.19 15.31
C LYS A 17 -0.05 17.02 15.52
N ARG A 18 -0.74 18.01 16.12
CA ARG A 18 -2.20 17.99 16.30
C ARG A 18 -2.97 18.10 14.99
N HIS A 19 -2.55 18.97 14.06
CA HIS A 19 -3.22 19.15 12.77
C HIS A 19 -2.94 18.02 11.78
N SER A 20 -1.73 17.43 11.77
CA SER A 20 -1.44 16.23 10.96
C SER A 20 -2.13 14.98 11.50
N ALA A 21 -2.36 14.88 12.82
CA ALA A 21 -3.15 13.79 13.41
C ALA A 21 -4.66 13.90 13.10
N GLN A 22 -5.13 15.07 12.65
CA GLN A 22 -6.53 15.34 12.31
C GLN A 22 -6.82 15.37 10.81
N HIS A 23 -5.81 15.22 9.94
CA HIS A 23 -6.13 14.83 8.57
C HIS A 23 -6.62 13.39 8.61
N PRO A 24 -7.89 13.11 8.26
CA PRO A 24 -8.27 11.77 7.95
C PRO A 24 -7.59 11.48 6.62
N GLN A 25 -6.32 11.06 6.64
CA GLN A 25 -5.89 10.10 5.65
C GLN A 25 -6.81 8.91 5.87
N ARG A 26 -7.93 8.93 5.14
CA ARG A 26 -8.89 7.85 5.09
C ARG A 26 -8.04 6.62 4.83
N LYS A 27 -7.82 5.79 5.86
CA LYS A 27 -7.13 4.51 5.72
C LYS A 27 -8.04 3.66 4.85
N LYS A 28 -7.98 3.89 3.53
CA LYS A 28 -8.57 3.00 2.54
C LYS A 28 -7.85 1.68 2.79
N SER A 29 -8.61 0.64 3.15
CA SER A 29 -8.06 -0.69 3.26
C SER A 29 -7.47 -1.04 1.91
N ILE A 30 -6.19 -1.40 1.88
CA ILE A 30 -5.49 -1.80 0.66
C ILE A 30 -5.63 -3.32 0.54
N GLY A 31 -6.18 -3.75 -0.57
CA GLY A 31 -6.34 -5.14 -0.94
C GLY A 31 -7.58 -5.78 -0.34
N VAL A 32 -8.18 -6.68 -1.11
CA VAL A 32 -9.38 -7.44 -0.75
C VAL A 32 -9.03 -8.91 -0.60
N LEU A 33 -9.51 -9.56 0.48
CA LEU A 33 -9.37 -11.00 0.65
C LEU A 33 -10.27 -11.72 -0.37
N VAL A 34 -9.67 -12.54 -1.23
CA VAL A 34 -10.37 -13.27 -2.28
C VAL A 34 -10.40 -14.76 -1.93
N GLN A 35 -11.58 -15.36 -1.95
CA GLN A 35 -11.75 -16.79 -1.66
C GLN A 35 -11.56 -17.66 -2.92
N ASP A 36 -12.03 -17.20 -4.09
CA ASP A 36 -11.99 -17.96 -5.34
C ASP A 36 -11.39 -17.19 -6.53
N CYS A 37 -10.57 -17.89 -7.33
CA CYS A 37 -9.96 -17.34 -8.54
C CYS A 37 -10.92 -17.31 -9.75
N ASN A 38 -12.10 -17.94 -9.64
CA ASN A 38 -13.15 -17.89 -10.67
C ASN A 38 -13.80 -16.49 -10.80
N MET A 39 -13.38 -15.51 -10.00
CA MET A 39 -13.92 -14.15 -10.03
C MET A 39 -13.57 -13.37 -11.30
N PHE A 40 -12.60 -13.81 -12.12
CA PHE A 40 -12.17 -13.07 -13.30
C PHE A 40 -12.26 -13.88 -14.59
N PRO A 41 -13.48 -14.14 -15.10
CA PRO A 41 -13.70 -14.98 -16.28
C PRO A 41 -13.04 -14.43 -17.56
N THR A 42 -12.78 -13.12 -17.62
CA THR A 42 -12.11 -12.44 -18.73
C THR A 42 -10.66 -12.08 -18.46
N ALA A 43 -10.17 -12.24 -17.22
CA ALA A 43 -8.80 -11.90 -16.91
C ALA A 43 -7.89 -13.10 -17.19
N SER A 44 -6.81 -12.85 -17.91
CA SER A 44 -5.75 -13.83 -18.13
C SER A 44 -4.58 -13.55 -17.21
N ARG A 45 -4.03 -14.59 -16.60
CA ARG A 45 -2.76 -14.50 -15.86
C ARG A 45 -1.62 -14.28 -16.84
N VAL A 46 -0.87 -13.18 -16.67
CA VAL A 46 0.26 -12.81 -17.53
C VAL A 46 1.57 -13.36 -17.01
N GLY A 47 1.69 -13.50 -15.69
CA GLY A 47 2.91 -13.95 -15.05
C GLY A 47 2.69 -14.35 -13.60
N ALA A 48 3.64 -15.13 -13.09
CA ALA A 48 3.66 -15.57 -11.71
C ALA A 48 5.11 -15.55 -11.20
N ILE A 49 5.31 -15.06 -9.98
CA ILE A 49 6.61 -14.93 -9.34
C ILE A 49 6.49 -15.50 -7.93
N GLN A 50 7.39 -16.40 -7.56
CA GLN A 50 7.54 -16.81 -6.16
C GLN A 50 8.49 -15.85 -5.45
N VAL A 51 8.06 -15.36 -4.29
CA VAL A 51 8.80 -14.41 -3.46
C VAL A 51 8.86 -14.93 -2.04
N GLN A 52 10.04 -14.96 -1.46
CA GLN A 52 10.20 -15.19 -0.03
C GLN A 52 10.41 -13.83 0.65
N ASP A 53 9.59 -13.55 1.66
CA ASP A 53 9.80 -12.38 2.52
C ASP A 53 11.10 -12.57 3.33
N PRO A 54 12.09 -11.66 3.21
CA PRO A 54 13.37 -11.81 3.88
C PRO A 54 13.25 -11.81 5.40
N ASP A 55 12.28 -11.08 5.96
CA ASP A 55 12.14 -10.91 7.41
C ASP A 55 11.41 -12.09 8.05
N SER A 56 10.24 -12.47 7.52
CA SER A 56 9.44 -13.56 8.08
C SER A 56 9.75 -14.93 7.50
N ARG A 57 10.59 -15.02 6.45
CA ARG A 57 10.87 -16.25 5.67
C ARG A 57 9.63 -16.90 5.07
N ARG A 58 8.50 -16.20 5.04
CA ARG A 58 7.26 -16.70 4.46
C ARG A 58 7.32 -16.62 2.94
N GLU A 59 6.79 -17.63 2.30
CA GLU A 59 6.70 -17.71 0.85
C GLU A 59 5.35 -17.23 0.35
N TYR A 60 5.41 -16.46 -0.72
CA TYR A 60 4.27 -15.90 -1.41
C TYR A 60 4.38 -16.20 -2.90
N LEU A 61 3.26 -16.49 -3.53
CA LEU A 61 3.12 -16.48 -4.97
C LEU A 61 2.40 -15.21 -5.38
N ILE A 62 3.04 -14.41 -6.23
CA ILE A 62 2.49 -13.17 -6.77
C ILE A 62 2.11 -13.45 -8.22
N GLU A 63 0.84 -13.24 -8.56
CA GLU A 63 0.33 -13.38 -9.92
C GLU A 63 -0.15 -12.03 -10.46
N VAL A 64 0.15 -11.74 -11.72
CA VAL A 64 -0.30 -10.52 -12.40
C VAL A 64 -1.40 -10.88 -13.39
N TRP A 65 -2.54 -10.22 -13.28
CA TRP A 65 -3.76 -10.49 -14.05
C TRP A 65 -4.15 -9.26 -14.88
N ILE A 66 -4.36 -9.45 -16.19
CA ILE A 66 -4.75 -8.35 -17.09
C ILE A 66 -6.10 -7.77 -16.65
N HIS A 67 -6.21 -6.44 -16.68
CA HIS A 67 -7.43 -5.68 -16.37
C HIS A 67 -7.95 -5.81 -14.93
N THR A 68 -7.23 -6.53 -14.06
CA THR A 68 -7.68 -6.77 -12.68
C THR A 68 -6.68 -6.21 -11.67
N GLY A 69 -5.43 -6.66 -11.72
CA GLY A 69 -4.43 -6.25 -10.74
C GLY A 69 -3.46 -7.37 -10.39
N VAL A 70 -3.03 -7.39 -9.13
CA VAL A 70 -2.03 -8.33 -8.61
C VAL A 70 -2.65 -9.18 -7.52
N LEU A 71 -2.59 -10.50 -7.70
CA LEU A 71 -3.02 -11.47 -6.70
C LEU A 71 -1.81 -11.94 -5.89
N VAL A 72 -1.87 -11.75 -4.58
CA VAL A 72 -0.85 -12.21 -3.64
C VAL A 72 -1.39 -13.41 -2.89
N ILE A 73 -0.70 -14.55 -2.98
CA ILE A 73 -1.09 -15.81 -2.36
C ILE A 73 -0.04 -16.19 -1.32
N SER A 74 -0.44 -16.29 -0.06
CA SER A 74 0.43 -16.85 0.99
C SER A 74 0.47 -18.36 0.87
N GLN A 75 1.65 -18.94 0.68
CA GLN A 75 1.80 -20.40 0.59
C GLN A 75 1.51 -21.09 1.93
N SER A 76 1.84 -20.43 3.05
CA SER A 76 1.65 -21.00 4.39
C SER A 76 0.19 -21.02 4.86
N THR A 77 -0.63 -20.07 4.41
CA THR A 77 -2.03 -19.95 4.85
C THR A 77 -3.05 -20.20 3.74
N ASN A 78 -2.58 -20.30 2.49
CA ASN A 78 -3.39 -20.32 1.27
C ASN A 78 -4.37 -19.13 1.15
N LYS A 79 -4.15 -18.06 1.93
CA LYS A 79 -4.92 -16.83 1.82
C LYS A 79 -4.50 -16.08 0.56
N ARG A 80 -5.47 -15.43 -0.07
CA ARG A 80 -5.28 -14.70 -1.31
C ARG A 80 -5.79 -13.29 -1.15
N TRP A 81 -4.99 -12.32 -1.56
CA TRP A 81 -5.34 -10.91 -1.53
C TRP A 81 -5.19 -10.35 -2.93
N LEU A 82 -6.25 -9.74 -3.44
CA LEU A 82 -6.18 -8.97 -4.67
C LEU A 82 -5.84 -7.53 -4.31
N LEU A 83 -4.83 -7.00 -4.99
CA LEU A 83 -4.54 -5.58 -5.07
C LEU A 83 -5.03 -5.09 -6.42
N GLU A 84 -6.03 -4.22 -6.42
CA GLU A 84 -6.51 -3.57 -7.63
C GLU A 84 -5.46 -2.56 -8.16
N LEU A 85 -5.55 -2.20 -9.44
CA LEU A 85 -4.56 -1.33 -10.08
C LEU A 85 -4.44 0.05 -9.42
N ASP A 86 -5.55 0.63 -8.96
CA ASP A 86 -5.55 1.91 -8.24
C ASP A 86 -4.88 1.78 -6.87
N GLU A 87 -5.08 0.66 -6.17
CA GLU A 87 -4.45 0.39 -4.88
C GLU A 87 -2.92 0.20 -4.99
N ILE A 88 -2.45 -0.36 -6.10
CA ILE A 88 -1.01 -0.45 -6.39
C ILE A 88 -0.41 0.95 -6.59
N LEU A 89 -1.12 1.85 -7.26
CA LEU A 89 -0.72 3.25 -7.39
C LEU A 89 -0.70 3.96 -6.02
N ASP A 90 -1.75 3.74 -5.21
CA ASP A 90 -1.82 4.26 -3.84
C ASP A 90 -0.62 3.79 -2.99
N LEU A 91 -0.20 2.52 -3.12
CA LEU A 91 0.98 1.98 -2.46
C LEU A 91 2.28 2.64 -2.94
N ALA A 92 2.44 2.86 -4.26
CA ALA A 92 3.63 3.51 -4.81
C ALA A 92 3.77 4.96 -4.33
N ILE A 93 2.66 5.70 -4.26
CA ILE A 93 2.62 7.06 -3.70
C ILE A 93 2.92 7.03 -2.20
N ALA A 94 2.31 6.12 -1.45
CA ALA A 94 2.53 5.99 -0.01
C ALA A 94 3.99 5.60 0.34
N ALA A 95 4.63 4.79 -0.51
CA ALA A 95 6.05 4.46 -0.41
C ALA A 95 6.97 5.62 -0.85
N GLY A 96 6.39 6.71 -1.38
CA GLY A 96 7.13 7.87 -1.88
C GLY A 96 7.98 7.54 -3.11
N ILE A 97 7.55 6.57 -3.93
CA ILE A 97 8.16 6.24 -5.23
C ILE A 97 7.74 7.31 -6.25
N ASP A 98 6.45 7.58 -6.33
CA ASP A 98 5.93 8.74 -7.08
C ASP A 98 5.82 9.94 -6.13
N ARG A 99 6.81 10.84 -6.22
CA ARG A 99 6.87 12.05 -5.39
C ARG A 99 6.24 13.27 -6.07
N GLY A 100 5.62 13.08 -7.25
CA GLY A 100 5.35 14.18 -8.17
C GLY A 100 6.66 14.75 -8.71
N ALA A 101 6.77 14.88 -10.03
CA ALA A 101 7.82 15.72 -10.59
C ALA A 101 7.63 17.14 -10.02
N ILE A 102 8.63 17.63 -9.28
CA ILE A 102 8.73 19.03 -8.84
C ILE A 102 9.33 19.82 -10.00
#